data_AF-A0A067GC05-F1
#
_entry.id   AF-A0A067GC05-F1
#
_cell.length_a   1.000
_cell.length_b   1.000
_cell.length_c   1.000
_cell.angle_alpha   90.00
_cell.angle_beta   90.00
_cell.angle_gamma   90.00
#
_symmetry.space_group_name_H-M   'P 1'
#
loop_
_entity.id
_entity.type
_entity.pdbx_description
1 polymer ?
#
loop_
_entity_poly.entity_id
_entity_poly.type
_entity_poly.pdbx_seq_one_letter_code
_entity_poly.pdbx_strand_id
1 'polypeptide(L)'
;MSEASSSSTHRGSAYLNALTQEIEKKLQRALASPSQRRNLLQELFADIALEVDDRARDIILSGEEGGICPAEDGIDSRLCFYDVLADHYVRMPESGQRILDLIVQLWSQLFVSHIFALLFHKWIFEVQLNNDEVLLRYSSALVQGATNVFWIDIQTNSRHFQSLFRYLLEEVALEPARLNKIPVQVQRDLFLVLSRFIFFYNSVDKLESFLKQFPVFPNAFLVGGSADFFVIEVADQLQKLKVEPVLLHYLSQIKVLQGITISSLMRINFSNL
;
A
#
# COMPACT_ATOMS: atom_id res chain seq x y z
N MET A 1 22.74 -7.74 -31.59
CA MET A 1 21.49 -7.81 -30.81
C MET A 1 21.53 -6.91 -29.56
N SER A 2 22.19 -5.74 -29.60
CA SER A 2 22.34 -4.83 -28.44
C SER A 2 21.58 -3.50 -28.58
N GLU A 3 21.15 -3.13 -29.79
CA GLU A 3 20.51 -1.82 -30.06
C GLU A 3 18.99 -1.85 -29.85
N ALA A 4 18.35 -3.03 -30.01
CA ALA A 4 16.90 -3.17 -29.87
C ALA A 4 16.45 -3.05 -28.40
N SER A 5 17.19 -3.67 -27.46
CA SER A 5 16.89 -3.62 -26.02
C SER A 5 17.13 -2.23 -25.42
N SER A 6 18.17 -1.51 -25.84
CA SER A 6 18.39 -0.13 -25.38
C SER A 6 17.30 0.83 -25.86
N SER A 7 16.72 0.58 -27.03
CA SER A 7 15.68 1.42 -27.61
C SER A 7 14.32 1.27 -26.92
N SER A 8 13.97 0.06 -26.44
CA SER A 8 12.72 -0.20 -25.74
C SER A 8 12.74 0.29 -24.30
N THR A 9 13.83 0.07 -23.56
CA THR A 9 14.01 0.65 -22.21
C THR A 9 13.95 2.18 -22.22
N HIS A 10 14.51 2.81 -23.27
CA HIS A 10 14.45 4.26 -23.43
C HIS A 10 13.02 4.77 -23.70
N ARG A 11 12.18 3.99 -24.40
CA ARG A 11 10.77 4.36 -24.65
C ARG A 11 9.92 4.28 -23.38
N GLY A 12 10.06 3.22 -22.59
CA GLY A 12 9.37 3.08 -21.30
C GLY A 12 9.73 4.20 -20.33
N SER A 13 11.03 4.50 -20.19
CA SER A 13 11.49 5.63 -19.35
C SER A 13 10.96 6.99 -19.83
N ALA A 14 10.96 7.25 -21.14
CA ALA A 14 10.41 8.49 -21.69
C ALA A 14 8.90 8.63 -21.43
N TYR A 15 8.14 7.52 -21.56
CA TYR A 15 6.72 7.50 -21.25
C TYR A 15 6.44 7.81 -19.77
N LEU A 16 7.17 7.19 -18.84
CA LEU A 16 7.02 7.43 -17.40
C LEU A 16 7.43 8.85 -17.03
N ASN A 17 8.47 9.41 -17.64
CA ASN A 17 8.84 10.81 -17.44
C ASN A 17 7.74 11.77 -17.92
N ALA A 18 7.08 11.48 -19.04
CA ALA A 18 5.95 12.28 -19.50
C ALA A 18 4.76 12.19 -18.52
N LEU A 19 4.47 11.00 -18.00
CA LEU A 19 3.42 10.81 -16.99
C LEU A 19 3.73 11.58 -15.70
N THR A 20 4.98 11.54 -15.23
CA THR A 20 5.43 12.34 -14.08
C THR A 20 5.24 13.83 -14.32
N GLN A 21 5.53 14.34 -15.53
CA GLN A 21 5.29 15.76 -15.85
C GLN A 21 3.82 16.14 -15.80
N GLU A 22 2.91 15.26 -16.24
CA GLU A 22 1.47 15.51 -16.13
C GLU A 22 0.98 15.51 -14.68
N ILE A 23 1.49 14.60 -13.85
CA ILE A 23 1.26 14.61 -12.39
C ILE A 23 1.74 15.93 -11.78
N GLU A 24 2.96 16.38 -12.14
CA GLU A 24 3.55 17.63 -11.68
C GLU A 24 2.66 18.83 -12.03
N LYS A 25 2.25 18.94 -13.30
CA LYS A 25 1.35 20.02 -13.79
C LYS A 25 0.01 20.01 -13.04
N LYS A 26 -0.58 18.84 -12.79
CA LYS A 26 -1.87 18.73 -12.09
C LYS A 26 -1.76 19.16 -10.63
N LEU A 27 -0.67 18.80 -9.94
CA LEU A 27 -0.38 19.26 -8.57
C LEU A 27 -0.12 20.77 -8.52
N GLN A 28 0.65 21.32 -9.45
CA GLN A 28 0.88 22.78 -9.55
C GLN A 28 -0.43 23.55 -9.76
N ARG A 29 -1.32 23.04 -10.63
CA ARG A 29 -2.67 23.62 -10.81
C ARG A 29 -3.50 23.55 -9.53
N ALA A 30 -3.41 22.45 -8.79
CA ALA A 30 -4.11 22.29 -7.51
C ALA A 30 -3.61 23.29 -6.44
N LEU A 31 -2.31 23.61 -6.43
CA LEU A 31 -1.76 24.68 -5.59
C LEU A 31 -2.31 26.05 -6.00
N ALA A 32 -2.23 26.38 -7.29
CA ALA A 32 -2.60 27.68 -7.83
C ALA A 32 -4.11 27.98 -7.77
N SER A 33 -4.97 26.95 -7.75
CA SER A 33 -6.42 27.10 -7.83
C SER A 33 -7.14 26.51 -6.61
N PRO A 34 -7.27 27.25 -5.49
CA PRO A 34 -7.92 26.75 -4.27
C PRO A 34 -9.34 26.22 -4.47
N SER A 35 -10.12 26.84 -5.35
CA SER A 35 -11.51 26.46 -5.64
C SER A 35 -11.65 25.11 -6.36
N GLN A 36 -10.66 24.73 -7.17
CA GLN A 36 -10.64 23.47 -7.94
C GLN A 36 -9.78 22.39 -7.30
N ARG A 37 -8.98 22.75 -6.29
CA ARG A 37 -7.95 21.90 -5.67
C ARG A 37 -8.44 20.51 -5.30
N ARG A 38 -9.59 20.42 -4.61
CA ARG A 38 -10.16 19.13 -4.20
C ARG A 38 -10.46 18.24 -5.41
N ASN A 39 -11.09 18.79 -6.44
CA ASN A 39 -11.47 18.04 -7.63
C ASN A 39 -10.23 17.58 -8.40
N LEU A 40 -9.25 18.48 -8.57
CA LEU A 40 -7.98 18.15 -9.24
C LEU A 40 -7.23 17.02 -8.53
N LEU A 41 -7.20 17.04 -7.19
CA LEU A 41 -6.56 15.99 -6.39
C LEU A 41 -7.34 14.67 -6.45
N GLN A 42 -8.67 14.72 -6.43
CA GLN A 42 -9.50 13.54 -6.59
C GLN A 42 -9.32 12.89 -7.96
N GLU A 43 -9.32 13.68 -9.04
CA GLU A 43 -9.08 13.19 -10.39
C GLU A 43 -7.65 12.62 -10.50
N LEU A 44 -6.64 13.30 -9.94
CA LEU A 44 -5.27 12.81 -9.96
C LEU A 44 -5.14 11.45 -9.25
N PHE A 45 -5.79 11.30 -8.10
CA PHE A 45 -5.87 10.03 -7.39
C PHE A 45 -6.51 8.94 -8.27
N ALA A 46 -7.63 9.24 -8.92
CA ALA A 46 -8.31 8.30 -9.81
C ALA A 46 -7.40 7.89 -10.99
N ASP A 47 -6.74 8.85 -11.63
CA ASP A 47 -5.84 8.61 -12.77
C ASP A 47 -4.65 7.71 -12.39
N ILE A 48 -4.04 7.95 -11.23
CA ILE A 48 -2.90 7.15 -10.73
C ILE A 48 -3.32 5.72 -10.33
N ALA A 49 -4.57 5.56 -9.87
CA ALA A 49 -5.12 4.27 -9.48
C ALA A 49 -5.59 3.40 -10.66
N LEU A 50 -5.57 3.92 -11.89
CA LEU A 50 -5.99 3.16 -13.07
C LEU A 50 -5.09 1.95 -13.33
N GLU A 51 -5.71 0.89 -13.80
CA GLU A 51 -5.04 -0.27 -14.38
C GLU A 51 -4.36 0.15 -15.70
N VAL A 52 -3.14 -0.33 -15.91
CA VAL A 52 -2.35 -0.11 -17.12
C VAL A 52 -2.94 -0.95 -18.24
N ASP A 53 -3.45 -0.28 -19.27
CA ASP A 53 -3.97 -0.94 -20.47
C ASP A 53 -2.87 -1.67 -21.26
N ASP A 54 -3.28 -2.59 -22.15
CA ASP A 54 -2.32 -3.44 -22.88
C ASP A 54 -1.34 -2.62 -23.73
N ARG A 55 -1.78 -1.47 -24.26
CA ARG A 55 -0.92 -0.60 -25.07
C ARG A 55 0.16 0.07 -24.23
N ALA A 56 -0.18 0.58 -23.05
CA ALA A 56 0.77 1.16 -22.12
C ALA A 56 1.68 0.07 -21.54
N ARG A 57 1.13 -1.13 -21.28
CA ARG A 57 1.90 -2.29 -20.82
C ARG A 57 2.99 -2.68 -21.81
N ASP A 58 2.67 -2.72 -23.11
CA ASP A 58 3.67 -2.97 -24.16
C ASP A 58 4.78 -1.92 -24.14
N ILE A 59 4.44 -0.63 -23.99
CA ILE A 59 5.45 0.45 -23.96
C ILE A 59 6.34 0.35 -22.72
N ILE A 60 5.78 -0.04 -21.57
CA ILE A 60 6.49 -0.13 -20.29
C ILE A 60 7.34 -1.40 -20.22
N LEU A 61 6.81 -2.55 -20.64
CA LEU A 61 7.41 -3.88 -20.45
C LEU A 61 8.17 -4.43 -21.66
N SER A 62 8.08 -3.83 -22.85
CA SER A 62 8.80 -4.28 -24.07
C SER A 62 10.34 -4.30 -24.00
N GLY A 63 10.93 -4.10 -22.82
CA GLY A 63 12.36 -4.29 -22.54
C GLY A 63 12.72 -5.48 -21.66
N GLU A 64 11.74 -6.17 -21.05
CA GLU A 64 11.96 -7.26 -20.07
C GLU A 64 11.54 -8.63 -20.64
N GLU A 65 11.98 -8.97 -21.86
CA GLU A 65 11.93 -10.37 -22.33
C GLU A 65 13.05 -11.17 -21.68
N GLY A 66 12.80 -11.71 -20.47
CA GLY A 66 13.82 -12.47 -19.76
C GLY A 66 13.40 -13.01 -18.41
N GLY A 67 12.23 -13.63 -18.29
CA GLY A 67 11.84 -14.34 -17.08
C GLY A 67 10.58 -15.16 -17.31
N ILE A 68 10.74 -16.48 -17.38
CA ILE A 68 9.64 -17.45 -17.42
C ILE A 68 8.68 -17.11 -16.27
N CYS A 69 7.48 -16.61 -16.57
CA CYS A 69 6.38 -16.63 -15.59
C CYS A 69 6.01 -18.11 -15.38
N PRO A 70 6.20 -18.69 -14.17
CA PRO A 70 5.56 -19.95 -13.89
C PRO A 70 4.06 -19.69 -13.87
N ALA A 71 3.33 -20.45 -14.66
CA ALA A 71 1.88 -20.47 -14.64
C ALA A 71 1.41 -21.13 -13.34
N GLU A 72 1.12 -20.33 -12.30
CA GLU A 72 0.37 -20.80 -11.13
C GLU A 72 -0.61 -19.70 -10.65
N ASP A 73 -1.89 -20.09 -10.61
CA ASP A 73 -3.06 -19.43 -10.01
C ASP A 73 -3.43 -17.99 -10.42
N GLY A 74 -4.26 -17.87 -11.47
CA GLY A 74 -5.55 -17.16 -11.46
C GLY A 74 -5.66 -15.67 -11.09
N ILE A 75 -4.59 -15.00 -10.68
CA ILE A 75 -4.52 -13.56 -10.39
C ILE A 75 -3.54 -12.98 -11.37
N ASP A 76 -4.03 -12.78 -12.60
CA ASP A 76 -3.39 -11.91 -13.57
C ASP A 76 -3.09 -10.59 -12.84
N SER A 77 -1.81 -10.30 -12.60
CA SER A 77 -1.39 -9.21 -11.74
C SER A 77 -1.76 -7.91 -12.44
N ARG A 78 -2.95 -7.38 -12.14
CA ARG A 78 -3.43 -6.09 -12.62
C ARG A 78 -2.38 -5.04 -12.26
N LEU A 79 -1.61 -4.65 -13.26
CA LEU A 79 -0.57 -3.66 -13.12
C LEU A 79 -1.26 -2.30 -13.09
N CYS A 80 -1.12 -1.56 -11.99
CA CYS A 80 -1.68 -0.22 -11.87
C CYS A 80 -0.58 0.82 -12.10
N PHE A 81 -0.95 2.02 -12.58
CA PHE A 81 0.04 3.08 -12.85
C PHE A 81 0.82 3.47 -11.62
N TYR A 82 0.21 3.47 -10.43
CA TYR A 82 0.91 3.76 -9.19
C TYR A 82 2.08 2.83 -8.89
N ASP A 83 1.96 1.55 -9.24
CA ASP A 83 2.96 0.53 -8.93
C ASP A 83 4.22 0.75 -9.80
N VAL A 84 3.98 1.01 -11.09
CA VAL A 84 5.02 1.35 -12.07
C VAL A 84 5.70 2.68 -11.72
N LEU A 85 4.92 3.69 -11.32
CA LEU A 85 5.43 5.00 -10.95
C LEU A 85 6.26 4.94 -9.65
N ALA A 86 5.86 4.12 -8.68
CA ALA A 86 6.65 3.93 -7.46
C ALA A 86 8.02 3.33 -7.76
N ASP A 87 8.11 2.34 -8.64
CA ASP A 87 9.38 1.78 -9.11
C ASP A 87 10.21 2.79 -9.91
N HIS A 88 9.54 3.64 -10.71
CA HIS A 88 10.21 4.71 -11.43
C HIS A 88 10.83 5.73 -10.49
N TYR A 89 10.13 6.14 -9.43
CA TYR A 89 10.65 7.12 -8.47
C TYR A 89 11.77 6.57 -7.60
N VAL A 90 11.80 5.26 -7.34
CA VAL A 90 12.99 4.61 -6.73
C VAL A 90 14.19 4.70 -7.67
N ARG A 91 14.01 4.38 -8.96
CA ARG A 91 15.09 4.38 -9.96
C ARG A 91 15.57 5.78 -10.33
N MET A 92 14.67 6.76 -10.33
CA MET A 92 14.91 8.17 -10.70
C MET A 92 14.45 9.13 -9.59
N PRO A 93 15.17 9.20 -8.45
CA PRO A 93 14.74 9.95 -7.26
C PRO A 93 14.48 11.44 -7.52
N GLU A 94 15.24 12.07 -8.43
CA GLU A 94 15.07 13.49 -8.77
C GLU A 94 13.68 13.80 -9.35
N SER A 95 13.10 12.86 -10.11
CA SER A 95 11.75 13.02 -10.65
C SER A 95 10.69 12.91 -9.57
N GLY A 96 10.87 11.98 -8.62
CA GLY A 96 9.99 11.83 -7.46
C GLY A 96 10.09 13.02 -6.50
N GLN A 97 11.28 13.60 -6.32
CA GLN A 97 11.49 14.71 -5.39
C GLN A 97 10.65 15.95 -5.76
N ARG A 98 10.58 16.31 -7.05
CA ARG A 98 9.75 17.44 -7.51
C ARG A 98 8.27 17.25 -7.19
N ILE A 99 7.76 16.02 -7.35
CA ILE A 99 6.39 15.66 -6.98
C ILE A 99 6.21 15.72 -5.46
N LEU A 100 7.18 15.19 -4.71
CA LEU A 100 7.16 15.19 -3.25
C LEU A 100 7.09 16.61 -2.67
N ASP A 101 7.87 17.54 -3.20
CA ASP A 101 7.87 18.94 -2.76
C ASP A 101 6.50 19.61 -2.96
N LEU A 102 5.78 19.26 -4.03
CA LEU A 102 4.40 19.74 -4.27
C LEU A 102 3.40 19.07 -3.32
N ILE A 103 3.52 17.77 -3.09
CA ILE A 103 2.68 17.01 -2.15
C ILE A 103 2.84 17.57 -0.73
N VAL A 104 4.06 17.90 -0.29
CA VAL A 104 4.33 18.48 1.04
C VAL A 104 3.61 19.81 1.23
N GLN A 105 3.51 20.64 0.18
CA GLN A 105 2.75 21.90 0.22
C GLN A 105 1.23 21.67 0.27
N LEU A 106 0.74 20.54 -0.25
CA LEU A 106 -0.67 20.17 -0.28
C LEU A 106 -1.08 19.24 0.87
N TRP A 107 -0.19 18.95 1.83
CA TRP A 107 -0.37 17.86 2.81
C TRP A 107 -1.67 17.88 3.61
N SER A 108 -2.23 19.06 3.87
CA SER A 108 -3.49 19.24 4.62
C SER A 108 -4.75 18.93 3.81
N GLN A 109 -4.61 18.65 2.51
CA GLN A 109 -5.72 18.48 1.59
C GLN A 109 -6.14 17.01 1.48
N LEU A 110 -7.43 16.79 1.22
CA LEU A 110 -7.96 15.45 0.96
C LEU A 110 -7.29 14.82 -0.26
N PHE A 111 -7.25 13.49 -0.30
CA PHE A 111 -6.55 12.66 -1.31
C PHE A 111 -5.02 12.73 -1.31
N VAL A 112 -4.39 13.75 -0.71
CA VAL A 112 -2.92 13.90 -0.78
C VAL A 112 -2.18 12.76 -0.10
N SER A 113 -2.64 12.30 1.07
CA SER A 113 -2.06 11.11 1.71
C SER A 113 -2.25 9.84 0.87
N HIS A 114 -3.33 9.75 0.09
CA HIS A 114 -3.61 8.60 -0.77
C HIS A 114 -2.65 8.60 -1.96
N ILE A 115 -2.54 9.73 -2.65
CA ILE A 115 -1.59 9.96 -3.74
C ILE A 115 -0.16 9.69 -3.25
N PHE A 116 0.19 10.20 -2.07
CA PHE A 116 1.51 9.97 -1.47
C PHE A 116 1.76 8.47 -1.24
N ALA A 117 0.83 7.75 -0.61
CA ALA A 117 0.99 6.31 -0.40
C ALA A 117 1.14 5.55 -1.72
N LEU A 118 0.32 5.87 -2.73
CA LEU A 118 0.39 5.22 -4.04
C LEU A 118 1.73 5.47 -4.75
N LEU A 119 2.21 6.71 -4.78
CA LEU A 119 3.41 7.07 -5.53
C LEU A 119 4.73 6.78 -4.79
N PHE A 120 4.76 6.83 -3.45
CA PHE A 120 6.00 6.82 -2.67
C PHE A 120 6.13 5.64 -1.69
N HIS A 121 5.24 4.65 -1.73
CA HIS A 121 5.31 3.48 -0.84
C HIS A 121 6.63 2.70 -0.92
N LYS A 122 7.26 2.64 -2.10
CA LYS A 122 8.59 2.02 -2.27
C LYS A 122 9.72 2.99 -1.93
N TRP A 123 9.64 4.20 -2.48
CA TRP A 123 10.66 5.25 -2.38
C TRP A 123 11.14 5.52 -0.95
N ILE A 124 10.21 5.58 0.02
CA ILE A 124 10.53 5.89 1.42
C ILE A 124 11.50 4.89 2.08
N PHE A 125 11.56 3.65 1.57
CA PHE A 125 12.44 2.61 2.11
C PHE A 125 13.78 2.51 1.35
N GLU A 126 13.91 3.16 0.21
CA GLU A 126 15.11 3.10 -0.63
C GLU A 126 15.98 4.35 -0.50
N VAL A 127 15.35 5.52 -0.30
CA VAL A 127 16.08 6.79 -0.18
C VAL A 127 16.43 7.09 1.27
N GLN A 128 17.64 7.59 1.50
CA GLN A 128 18.10 8.01 2.82
C GLN A 128 17.47 9.35 3.21
N LEU A 129 16.65 9.33 4.27
CA LEU A 129 16.09 10.53 4.89
C LEU A 129 16.92 10.89 6.12
N ASN A 130 17.63 12.01 6.07
CA ASN A 130 18.54 12.44 7.15
C ASN A 130 17.82 13.13 8.34
N ASN A 131 16.48 13.20 8.32
CA ASN A 131 15.69 13.92 9.31
C ASN A 131 14.58 13.03 9.86
N ASP A 132 14.65 12.73 11.16
CA ASP A 132 13.71 11.84 11.87
C ASP A 132 12.27 12.38 11.88
N GLU A 133 12.08 13.71 11.93
CA GLU A 133 10.74 14.31 11.87
C GLU A 133 10.12 14.14 10.48
N VAL A 134 10.94 14.26 9.43
CA VAL A 134 10.50 14.04 8.04
C VAL A 134 10.16 12.57 7.83
N LEU A 135 11.03 11.66 8.30
CA LEU A 135 10.80 10.22 8.26
C LEU A 135 9.50 9.84 8.99
N LEU A 136 9.28 10.37 10.20
CA LEU A 136 8.03 10.16 10.94
C LEU A 136 6.83 10.65 10.15
N ARG A 137 6.88 11.89 9.64
CA ARG A 137 5.77 12.49 8.88
C ARG A 137 5.43 11.67 7.64
N TYR A 138 6.43 11.28 6.85
CA TYR A 138 6.23 10.53 5.62
C TYR A 138 5.73 9.12 5.89
N SER A 139 6.34 8.42 6.84
CA SER A 139 5.92 7.05 7.18
C SER A 139 4.51 7.01 7.78
N SER A 140 4.14 7.97 8.64
CA SER A 140 2.76 8.11 9.12
C SER A 140 1.76 8.40 7.98
N ALA A 141 2.13 9.23 7.01
CA ALA A 141 1.25 9.49 5.87
C ALA A 141 1.12 8.32 4.91
N LEU A 142 2.17 7.49 4.76
CA LEU A 142 2.06 6.23 4.05
C LEU A 142 1.01 5.33 4.70
N VAL A 143 1.09 5.13 6.02
CA VAL A 143 0.13 4.29 6.77
C VAL A 143 -1.29 4.86 6.69
N GLN A 144 -1.46 6.17 6.85
CA GLN A 144 -2.77 6.83 6.74
C GLN A 144 -3.33 6.73 5.31
N GLY A 145 -2.50 6.94 4.29
CA GLY A 145 -2.88 6.83 2.89
C GLY A 145 -3.28 5.41 2.53
N ALA A 146 -2.48 4.41 2.92
CA ALA A 146 -2.75 2.99 2.76
C ALA A 146 -4.08 2.59 3.40
N THR A 147 -4.32 3.02 4.65
CA THR A 147 -5.59 2.79 5.36
C THR A 147 -6.79 3.26 4.52
N ASN A 148 -6.71 4.48 3.98
CA ASN A 148 -7.83 5.05 3.25
C ASN A 148 -8.06 4.35 1.91
N VAL A 149 -7.00 4.03 1.15
CA VAL A 149 -7.17 3.34 -0.13
C VAL A 149 -7.66 1.91 0.05
N PHE A 150 -7.24 1.20 1.11
CA PHE A 150 -7.78 -0.13 1.41
C PHE A 150 -9.26 -0.08 1.81
N TRP A 151 -9.69 0.99 2.48
CA TRP A 151 -11.12 1.21 2.72
C TRP A 151 -11.91 1.45 1.43
N ILE A 152 -11.33 2.11 0.43
CA ILE A 152 -11.96 2.26 -0.90
C ILE A 152 -12.17 0.89 -1.55
N ASP A 153 -11.16 0.03 -1.50
CA ASP A 153 -11.25 -1.35 -2.01
C ASP A 153 -12.36 -2.15 -1.30
N ILE A 154 -12.47 -2.05 0.03
CA ILE A 154 -13.57 -2.66 0.79
C ILE A 154 -14.94 -2.11 0.33
N GLN A 155 -15.07 -0.79 0.22
CA GLN A 155 -16.34 -0.14 -0.13
C GLN A 155 -16.80 -0.49 -1.55
N THR A 156 -15.84 -0.65 -2.47
CA THR A 156 -16.09 -1.01 -3.87
C THR A 156 -16.12 -2.52 -4.11
N ASN A 157 -15.80 -3.33 -3.09
CA ASN A 157 -15.59 -4.77 -3.19
C ASN A 157 -14.64 -5.14 -4.35
N SER A 158 -13.55 -4.37 -4.46
CA SER A 158 -12.50 -4.56 -5.45
C SER A 158 -11.14 -4.68 -4.76
N ARG A 159 -10.10 -5.05 -5.50
CA ARG A 159 -8.74 -5.22 -4.96
C ARG A 159 -7.73 -4.41 -5.77
N HIS A 160 -8.09 -3.17 -6.14
CA HIS A 160 -7.24 -2.32 -6.97
C HIS A 160 -5.89 -1.98 -6.31
N PHE A 161 -5.84 -1.98 -4.98
CA PHE A 161 -4.64 -1.66 -4.21
C PHE A 161 -3.95 -2.90 -3.61
N GLN A 162 -4.21 -4.08 -4.19
CA GLN A 162 -3.61 -5.33 -3.72
C GLN A 162 -2.08 -5.31 -3.79
N SER A 163 -1.47 -4.71 -4.82
CA SER A 163 -0.01 -4.67 -4.91
C SER A 163 0.61 -3.79 -3.83
N LEU A 164 -0.04 -2.68 -3.45
CA LEU A 164 0.37 -1.87 -2.30
C LEU A 164 0.26 -2.67 -0.99
N PHE A 165 -0.86 -3.36 -0.77
CA PHE A 165 -1.03 -4.20 0.42
C PHE A 165 0.06 -5.27 0.51
N ARG A 166 0.29 -6.00 -0.59
CA ARG A 166 1.30 -7.06 -0.66
C ARG A 166 2.70 -6.51 -0.37
N TYR A 167 3.07 -5.37 -0.97
CA TYR A 167 4.37 -4.75 -0.70
C TYR A 167 4.52 -4.38 0.79
N LEU A 168 3.50 -3.73 1.39
CA LEU A 168 3.56 -3.35 2.80
C LEU A 168 3.60 -4.55 3.75
N LEU A 169 2.93 -5.66 3.40
CA LEU A 169 2.97 -6.88 4.19
C LEU A 169 4.29 -7.63 4.00
N GLU A 170 4.58 -8.06 2.78
CA GLU A 170 5.64 -9.02 2.47
C GLU A 170 7.02 -8.36 2.42
N GLU A 171 7.13 -7.19 1.80
CA GLU A 171 8.41 -6.51 1.62
C GLU A 171 8.71 -5.54 2.77
N VAL A 172 7.73 -5.08 3.56
CA VAL A 172 7.99 -4.13 4.66
C VAL A 172 7.81 -4.79 6.03
N ALA A 173 6.61 -5.28 6.34
CA ALA A 173 6.32 -5.80 7.68
C ALA A 173 7.03 -7.13 7.99
N LEU A 174 7.20 -7.99 6.99
CA LEU A 174 7.88 -9.28 7.15
C LEU A 174 9.40 -9.21 6.94
N GLU A 175 9.94 -8.06 6.53
CA GLU A 175 11.38 -7.84 6.32
C GLU A 175 11.96 -6.91 7.39
N PRO A 176 12.60 -7.43 8.45
CA PRO A 176 13.11 -6.63 9.56
C PRO A 176 14.06 -5.51 9.13
N ALA A 177 14.84 -5.70 8.07
CA ALA A 177 15.77 -4.69 7.58
C ALA A 177 15.05 -3.45 7.03
N ARG A 178 13.85 -3.61 6.45
CA ARG A 178 13.01 -2.50 5.96
C ARG A 178 12.12 -1.96 7.07
N LEU A 179 11.54 -2.82 7.91
CA LEU A 179 10.70 -2.40 9.04
C LEU A 179 11.45 -1.46 10.00
N ASN A 180 12.71 -1.78 10.30
CA ASN A 180 13.54 -0.97 11.20
C ASN A 180 13.94 0.40 10.62
N LYS A 181 13.65 0.69 9.34
CA LYS A 181 13.85 2.02 8.75
C LYS A 181 12.77 3.02 9.14
N ILE A 182 11.64 2.59 9.69
CA ILE A 182 10.56 3.49 10.14
C ILE A 182 10.43 3.52 11.66
N PRO A 183 9.96 4.63 12.26
CA PRO A 183 9.83 4.76 13.70
C PRO A 183 8.91 3.70 14.30
N VAL A 184 9.23 3.20 15.49
CA VAL A 184 8.47 2.14 16.18
C VAL A 184 6.98 2.45 16.32
N GLN A 185 6.62 3.73 16.51
CA GLN A 185 5.21 4.13 16.55
C GLN A 185 4.49 3.86 15.21
N VAL A 186 5.15 4.14 14.10
CA VAL A 186 4.60 3.91 12.75
C VAL A 186 4.59 2.43 12.41
N GLN A 187 5.58 1.65 12.89
CA GLN A 187 5.52 0.18 12.79
C GLN A 187 4.24 -0.35 13.42
N ARG A 188 3.91 0.10 14.64
CA ARG A 188 2.65 -0.32 15.31
C ARG A 188 1.43 0.04 14.48
N ASP A 189 1.36 1.28 14.00
CA ASP A 189 0.23 1.74 13.20
C ASP A 189 0.11 0.94 11.89
N LEU A 190 1.23 0.62 11.23
CA LEU A 190 1.29 -0.23 10.04
C LEU A 190 0.74 -1.64 10.34
N PHE A 191 1.18 -2.27 11.43
CA PHE A 191 0.71 -3.60 11.80
C PHE A 191 -0.79 -3.62 12.13
N LEU A 192 -1.33 -2.59 12.78
CA LEU A 192 -2.77 -2.47 12.99
C LEU A 192 -3.52 -2.35 11.66
N VAL A 193 -3.03 -1.54 10.72
CA VAL A 193 -3.61 -1.44 9.38
C VAL A 193 -3.58 -2.79 8.67
N LEU A 194 -2.43 -3.44 8.60
CA LEU A 194 -2.31 -4.75 7.94
C LEU A 194 -3.23 -5.79 8.58
N SER A 195 -3.36 -5.79 9.92
CA SER A 195 -4.28 -6.68 10.65
C SER A 195 -5.73 -6.52 10.19
N ARG A 196 -6.20 -5.27 9.99
CA ARG A 196 -7.56 -5.00 9.51
C ARG A 196 -7.81 -5.61 8.14
N PHE A 197 -6.83 -5.61 7.24
CA PHE A 197 -7.03 -5.91 5.82
C PHE A 197 -6.49 -7.28 5.37
N ILE A 198 -5.78 -8.02 6.23
CA ILE A 198 -5.13 -9.28 5.85
C ILE A 198 -6.09 -10.33 5.28
N PHE A 199 -7.30 -10.42 5.83
CA PHE A 199 -8.33 -11.35 5.35
C PHE A 199 -8.93 -10.90 4.02
N PHE A 200 -9.12 -9.59 3.83
CA PHE A 200 -9.68 -9.04 2.59
C PHE A 200 -8.83 -9.36 1.36
N TYR A 201 -7.51 -9.27 1.53
CA TYR A 201 -6.52 -9.52 0.47
C TYR A 201 -6.05 -10.98 0.39
N ASN A 202 -6.66 -11.91 1.13
CA ASN A 202 -6.34 -13.34 1.14
C ASN A 202 -4.90 -13.69 1.57
N SER A 203 -4.26 -12.89 2.42
CA SER A 203 -2.87 -13.16 2.85
C SER A 203 -2.80 -13.94 4.16
N VAL A 204 -3.73 -14.88 4.36
CA VAL A 204 -3.84 -15.69 5.59
C VAL A 204 -2.67 -16.65 5.78
N ASP A 205 -2.04 -17.08 4.69
CA ASP A 205 -0.82 -17.90 4.70
C ASP A 205 0.37 -17.19 5.36
N LYS A 206 0.37 -15.84 5.36
CA LYS A 206 1.41 -15.02 5.98
C LYS A 206 1.16 -14.74 7.47
N LEU A 207 -0.01 -15.11 8.00
CA LEU A 207 -0.45 -14.68 9.33
C LEU A 207 0.52 -15.11 10.45
N GLU A 208 1.03 -16.34 10.41
CA GLU A 208 1.96 -16.82 11.46
C GLU A 208 3.23 -15.97 11.50
N SER A 209 3.85 -15.74 10.34
CA SER A 209 5.05 -14.91 10.20
C SER A 209 4.77 -13.47 10.59
N PHE A 210 3.59 -12.95 10.23
CA PHE A 210 3.14 -11.61 10.58
C PHE A 210 3.01 -11.42 12.09
N LEU A 211 2.36 -12.37 12.80
CA LEU A 211 2.22 -12.30 14.25
C LEU A 211 3.55 -12.40 15.00
N LYS A 212 4.54 -13.12 14.44
CA LYS A 212 5.91 -13.19 14.99
C LYS A 212 6.67 -11.86 14.89
N GLN A 213 6.38 -11.05 13.88
CA GLN A 213 7.04 -9.75 13.63
C GLN A 213 6.31 -8.56 14.28
N PHE A 214 5.19 -8.80 14.96
CA PHE A 214 4.39 -7.73 15.55
C PHE A 214 5.22 -6.87 16.54
N PRO A 215 5.22 -5.54 16.39
CA PRO A 215 6.02 -4.67 17.26
C PRO A 215 5.47 -4.69 18.69
N VAL A 216 6.36 -4.49 19.67
CA VAL A 216 5.97 -4.45 21.08
C VAL A 216 5.16 -3.19 21.37
N PHE A 217 3.99 -3.34 21.99
CA PHE A 217 3.13 -2.23 22.42
C PHE A 217 3.42 -1.84 23.88
N PRO A 218 3.39 -0.54 24.25
CA PRO A 218 3.61 -0.12 25.63
C PRO A 218 2.55 -0.69 26.58
N ASN A 219 1.34 -0.91 26.06
CA ASN A 219 0.19 -1.41 26.82
C ASN A 219 0.04 -2.94 26.74
N ALA A 220 1.05 -3.66 26.27
CA ALA A 220 1.00 -5.13 26.15
C ALA A 220 0.72 -5.82 27.51
N PHE A 221 1.14 -5.22 28.63
CA PHE A 221 0.81 -5.73 29.96
C PHE A 221 -0.69 -5.69 30.30
N LEU A 222 -1.50 -4.87 29.62
CA LEU A 222 -2.95 -4.77 29.82
C LEU A 222 -3.73 -5.60 28.81
N VAL A 223 -3.26 -5.62 27.56
CA VAL A 223 -4.00 -6.19 26.42
C VAL A 223 -3.60 -7.64 26.15
N GLY A 224 -2.34 -7.99 26.40
CA GLY A 224 -1.75 -9.28 26.05
C GLY A 224 -0.67 -9.17 24.97
N GLY A 225 -0.46 -10.28 24.26
CA GLY A 225 0.56 -10.42 23.22
C GLY A 225 0.07 -9.98 21.84
N SER A 226 0.90 -10.21 20.82
CA SER A 226 0.66 -9.85 19.42
C SER A 226 -0.68 -10.35 18.88
N ALA A 227 -1.05 -11.60 19.22
CA ALA A 227 -2.31 -12.20 18.80
C ALA A 227 -3.53 -11.48 19.39
N ASP A 228 -3.43 -10.96 20.62
CA ASP A 228 -4.53 -10.26 21.28
C ASP A 228 -4.80 -8.91 20.60
N PHE A 229 -3.76 -8.13 20.28
CA PHE A 229 -3.90 -6.89 19.48
C PHE A 229 -4.47 -7.17 18.08
N PHE A 230 -3.98 -8.21 17.41
CA PHE A 230 -4.49 -8.61 16.11
C PHE A 230 -5.99 -8.94 16.16
N VAL A 231 -6.42 -9.74 17.13
CA VAL A 231 -7.83 -10.15 17.27
C VAL A 231 -8.73 -8.95 17.59
N ILE A 232 -8.28 -8.03 18.45
CA ILE A 232 -9.02 -6.79 18.75
C ILE A 232 -9.25 -5.99 17.46
N GLU A 233 -8.22 -5.86 16.64
CA GLU A 233 -8.29 -5.10 15.41
C GLU A 233 -9.21 -5.75 14.37
N VAL A 234 -9.16 -7.08 14.25
CA VAL A 234 -10.10 -7.84 13.40
C VAL A 234 -11.53 -7.70 13.90
N ALA A 235 -11.76 -7.76 15.22
CA ALA A 235 -13.08 -7.61 15.79
C ALA A 235 -13.66 -6.21 15.57
N ASP A 236 -12.86 -5.15 15.76
CA ASP A 236 -13.25 -3.77 15.46
C ASP A 236 -13.53 -3.58 13.95
N GLN A 237 -12.71 -4.19 13.09
CA GLN A 237 -12.95 -4.18 11.66
C GLN A 237 -14.30 -4.82 11.29
N LEU A 238 -14.62 -6.00 11.83
CA LEU A 238 -15.91 -6.66 11.58
C LEU A 238 -17.11 -5.79 11.98
N GLN A 239 -17.01 -5.03 13.07
CA GLN A 239 -18.08 -4.11 13.50
C GLN A 239 -18.29 -2.94 12.52
N LYS A 240 -17.24 -2.54 11.81
CA LYS A 240 -17.26 -1.43 10.85
C LYS A 240 -17.68 -1.84 9.44
N LEU A 241 -17.53 -3.13 9.08
CA LEU A 241 -17.89 -3.64 7.77
C LEU A 241 -19.40 -3.57 7.52
N LYS A 242 -19.79 -2.89 6.43
CA LYS A 242 -21.19 -2.75 5.99
C LYS A 242 -21.46 -3.40 4.63
N VAL A 243 -20.43 -3.85 3.95
CA VAL A 243 -20.52 -4.48 2.62
C VAL A 243 -20.67 -5.98 2.81
N GLU A 244 -21.87 -6.52 2.57
CA GLU A 244 -22.21 -7.92 2.89
C GLU A 244 -21.27 -8.96 2.24
N PRO A 245 -20.94 -8.89 0.93
CA PRO A 245 -19.99 -9.83 0.33
C PRO A 245 -18.62 -9.83 1.01
N VAL A 246 -18.16 -8.63 1.43
CA VAL A 246 -16.88 -8.48 2.13
C VAL A 246 -16.96 -9.09 3.52
N LEU A 247 -18.04 -8.83 4.27
CA LEU A 247 -18.24 -9.40 5.59
C LEU A 247 -18.26 -10.93 5.55
N LEU A 248 -19.01 -11.52 4.62
CA LEU A 248 -19.05 -12.97 4.43
C LEU A 248 -17.67 -13.53 4.08
N HIS A 249 -16.93 -12.83 3.23
CA HIS A 249 -15.56 -13.20 2.88
C HIS A 249 -14.65 -13.18 4.11
N TYR A 250 -14.65 -12.12 4.92
CA TYR A 250 -13.89 -12.06 6.17
C TYR A 250 -14.22 -13.22 7.11
N LEU A 251 -15.51 -13.47 7.35
CA LEU A 251 -15.95 -14.56 8.24
C LEU A 251 -15.51 -15.94 7.72
N SER A 252 -15.48 -16.13 6.39
CA SER A 252 -14.99 -17.37 5.79
C SER A 252 -13.49 -17.59 6.05
N GLN A 253 -12.69 -16.53 6.01
CA GLN A 253 -11.23 -16.58 6.17
C GLN A 253 -10.80 -16.63 7.65
N ILE A 254 -11.57 -16.02 8.55
CA ILE A 254 -11.30 -15.99 9.99
C ILE A 254 -11.28 -17.38 10.63
N LYS A 255 -11.82 -18.42 9.97
CA LYS A 255 -11.70 -19.81 10.41
C LYS A 255 -10.25 -20.24 10.64
N VAL A 256 -9.28 -19.63 9.96
CA VAL A 256 -7.83 -19.85 10.19
C VAL A 256 -7.39 -19.51 11.62
N LEU A 257 -8.12 -18.64 12.33
CA LEU A 257 -7.82 -18.28 13.72
C LEU A 257 -8.22 -19.37 14.72
N GLN A 258 -8.90 -20.43 14.28
CA GLN A 258 -9.24 -21.56 15.15
C GLN A 258 -7.97 -22.21 15.72
N GLY A 259 -7.80 -22.16 17.04
CA GLY A 259 -6.66 -22.75 17.75
C GLY A 259 -5.55 -21.76 18.12
N ILE A 260 -5.63 -20.48 17.73
CA ILE A 260 -4.70 -19.46 18.23
C ILE A 260 -4.97 -19.22 19.72
N THR A 261 -3.92 -19.33 20.54
CA THR A 261 -4.02 -19.16 22.00
C THR A 261 -4.05 -17.66 22.33
N ILE A 262 -5.23 -17.14 22.65
CA ILE A 262 -5.48 -15.74 23.04
C ILE A 262 -5.30 -15.63 24.56
N SER A 263 -4.34 -14.83 25.01
CA SER A 263 -4.07 -14.61 26.44
C SER A 263 -4.93 -13.45 26.96
N SER A 264 -6.16 -13.82 27.31
CA SER A 264 -7.18 -13.08 28.07
C SER A 264 -8.42 -12.65 27.27
N LEU A 265 -9.57 -13.15 27.76
CA LEU A 265 -10.95 -12.68 27.59
C LEU A 265 -11.79 -12.93 26.33
N MET A 266 -11.30 -13.52 25.24
CA MET A 266 -12.23 -14.15 24.27
C MET A 266 -11.65 -15.42 23.68
N ARG A 267 -12.08 -16.58 24.22
CA ARG A 267 -12.15 -17.80 23.40
C ARG A 267 -13.17 -17.51 22.30
N ILE A 268 -12.73 -17.25 21.08
CA ILE A 268 -13.64 -17.21 19.94
C ILE A 268 -14.07 -18.66 19.66
N ASN A 269 -15.18 -19.06 20.27
CA ASN A 269 -15.84 -20.33 19.99
C ASN A 269 -16.66 -20.18 18.69
N PHE A 270 -16.12 -20.67 17.59
CA PHE A 270 -16.84 -20.76 16.30
C PHE A 270 -17.82 -21.95 16.24
N SER A 271 -18.24 -22.50 17.39
CA SER A 271 -19.03 -23.73 17.44
C SER A 271 -20.51 -23.59 17.02
N ASN A 272 -20.96 -22.43 16.54
CA ASN A 272 -22.35 -22.20 16.10
C ASN A 272 -22.47 -21.34 14.81
N LEU A 273 -21.53 -21.47 13.86
CA LEU A 273 -21.71 -20.97 12.48
C LEU A 273 -21.86 -22.13 11.50
#